data_AF-A0A226REB0-F1
#
_entry.id   AF-A0A226REB0-F1
#
_cell.length_a   1.000
_cell.length_b   1.000
_cell.length_c   1.000
_cell.angle_alpha   90.00
_cell.angle_beta   90.00
_cell.angle_gamma   90.00
#
_symmetry.space_group_name_H-M   'P 1'
#
loop_
_entity.id
_entity.type
_entity.pdbx_description
1 polymer ?
#
loop_
_entity_poly.entity_id
_entity_poly.type
_entity_poly.pdbx_seq_one_letter_code
_entity_poly.pdbx_strand_id
1 'polypeptide(L)'
;MAIINLVVLGVFIVNDIIAIITVFREKRDIAATWAWLLVLTLIPVVGFIFYLFAGKKISQEKIFDLKTQERTGLAQLVSLQKEQWQEQELMPKEILTVESRQVTKLFLETDEAVLTKHNQVTLYTDGQEKFAALLADILAAKKHVHVEYYAIFSDEIGTKLKQALITVAKRGVKVKVIYDSLGSRGQRHGFFKDLEKVGGQAEPFFGHRRSPVHSPRFNYRAHRKLVIIDGEIGYIGGFNVGDQYLGKSKYFGNWRDTHLRIVGNAVIALQSRFFMDWNATIKGDKKRTKLTYADSYFPLSSVRGTTSIQIVSSGPDNENEAIKLGYLKLISSANKTIDIQTPYLIPDDSIYEALSVAALSGVKVRIMIPSKPDHPFVYRATQYFAKALLEKGVEIYQYEDGFLHAKTFIVDDELASVGSANVDFRSFKLNFETNAFCYDRALVQKLQASFEQDLAKCSRLDEAYFRQQSVWLRFKQQFSRLLAPIL
;
A
#
# COMPACT_ATOMS: atom_id res chain seq x y z
N MET A 1 -29.13 -13.53 47.47
CA MET A 1 -27.68 -13.75 47.22
C MET A 1 -27.41 -14.99 46.38
N ALA A 2 -27.88 -16.19 46.76
CA ALA A 2 -27.62 -17.43 46.00
C ALA A 2 -28.11 -17.40 44.53
N ILE A 3 -29.33 -16.93 44.28
CA ILE A 3 -29.89 -16.83 42.91
C ILE A 3 -29.08 -15.84 42.06
N ILE A 4 -28.69 -14.71 42.62
CA ILE A 4 -27.88 -13.69 41.92
C ILE A 4 -26.51 -14.28 41.55
N ASN A 5 -25.85 -14.99 42.47
CA ASN A 5 -24.57 -15.63 42.21
C ASN A 5 -24.68 -16.72 41.12
N LEU A 6 -25.79 -17.46 41.09
CA LEU A 6 -26.03 -18.52 40.11
C LEU A 6 -26.30 -17.94 38.72
N VAL A 7 -27.02 -16.81 38.65
CA VAL A 7 -27.23 -16.04 37.41
C VAL A 7 -25.90 -15.47 36.92
N VAL A 8 -25.10 -14.85 37.79
CA VAL A 8 -23.77 -14.31 37.43
C VAL A 8 -22.89 -15.42 36.89
N LEU A 9 -22.76 -16.55 37.60
CA LEU A 9 -21.98 -17.70 37.15
C LEU A 9 -22.46 -18.23 35.79
N GLY A 10 -23.79 -18.31 35.59
CA GLY A 10 -24.38 -18.69 34.31
C GLY A 10 -23.96 -17.75 33.17
N VAL A 11 -23.94 -16.43 33.42
CA VAL A 11 -23.48 -15.44 32.42
C VAL A 11 -22.01 -15.65 32.06
N PHE A 12 -21.13 -15.92 33.03
CA PHE A 12 -19.71 -16.20 32.76
C PHE A 12 -19.52 -17.48 31.94
N ILE A 13 -20.19 -18.57 32.31
CA ILE A 13 -20.11 -19.84 31.56
C ILE A 13 -20.59 -19.67 30.13
N VAL A 14 -21.73 -19.01 29.93
CA VAL A 14 -22.27 -18.73 28.59
C VAL A 14 -21.31 -17.82 27.80
N ASN A 15 -20.76 -16.79 28.43
CA ASN A 15 -19.77 -15.90 27.83
C ASN A 15 -18.54 -16.68 27.34
N ASP A 16 -17.98 -17.56 28.16
CA ASP A 16 -16.77 -18.33 27.85
C ASP A 16 -17.00 -19.34 26.72
N ILE A 17 -18.15 -20.03 26.73
CA ILE A 17 -18.56 -20.91 25.62
C ILE A 17 -18.66 -20.12 24.32
N ILE A 18 -19.34 -18.96 24.35
CA ILE A 18 -19.46 -18.10 23.17
C ILE A 18 -18.08 -17.57 22.75
N ALA A 19 -17.19 -17.24 23.68
CA ALA A 19 -15.85 -16.74 23.41
C ALA A 19 -15.00 -17.79 22.67
N ILE A 20 -14.99 -19.02 23.17
CA ILE A 20 -14.30 -20.15 22.54
C ILE A 20 -14.87 -20.38 21.13
N ILE A 21 -16.20 -20.51 21.00
CA ILE A 21 -16.82 -20.71 19.68
C ILE A 21 -16.45 -19.57 18.73
N THR A 22 -16.50 -18.32 19.19
CA THR A 22 -16.24 -17.12 18.39
C THR A 22 -14.78 -17.05 17.92
N VAL A 23 -13.83 -17.35 18.79
CA VAL A 23 -12.39 -17.28 18.47
C VAL A 23 -11.97 -18.44 17.57
N PHE A 24 -12.42 -19.66 17.85
CA PHE A 24 -12.02 -20.86 17.09
C PHE A 24 -12.78 -21.05 15.77
N ARG A 25 -13.91 -20.36 15.56
CA ARG A 25 -14.63 -20.37 14.29
C ARG A 25 -13.85 -19.71 13.14
N GLU A 26 -12.92 -18.81 13.45
CA GLU A 26 -12.09 -18.13 12.45
C GLU A 26 -10.62 -18.53 12.57
N LYS A 27 -9.98 -18.94 11.46
CA LYS A 27 -8.53 -19.17 11.43
C LYS A 27 -7.78 -17.86 11.71
N ARG A 28 -6.92 -17.87 12.73
CA ARG A 28 -6.08 -16.74 13.17
C ARG A 28 -4.70 -17.27 13.53
N ASP A 29 -3.73 -16.36 13.60
CA ASP A 29 -2.47 -16.68 14.25
C ASP A 29 -2.71 -17.00 15.73
N ILE A 30 -1.83 -17.83 16.28
CA ILE A 30 -1.97 -18.36 17.65
C ILE A 30 -1.97 -17.22 18.67
N ALA A 31 -1.14 -16.19 18.46
CA ALA A 31 -1.05 -15.03 19.35
C ALA A 31 -2.37 -14.24 19.37
N ALA A 32 -2.95 -13.91 18.22
CA ALA A 32 -4.25 -13.23 18.16
C ALA A 32 -5.39 -14.09 18.72
N THR A 33 -5.32 -15.42 18.56
CA THR A 33 -6.29 -16.37 19.14
C THR A 33 -6.27 -16.25 20.67
N TRP A 34 -5.09 -16.34 21.28
CA TRP A 34 -4.95 -16.17 22.73
C TRP A 34 -5.33 -14.76 23.21
N ALA A 35 -4.92 -13.72 22.49
CA ALA A 35 -5.27 -12.35 22.85
C ALA A 35 -6.79 -12.13 22.88
N TRP A 36 -7.51 -12.58 21.86
CA TRP A 36 -8.97 -12.47 21.85
C TRP A 36 -9.64 -13.38 22.86
N LEU A 37 -9.12 -14.59 23.07
CA LEU A 37 -9.64 -15.46 24.11
C LEU A 37 -9.55 -14.80 25.48
N LEU A 38 -8.38 -14.23 25.83
CA LEU A 38 -8.18 -13.50 27.09
C LEU A 38 -9.08 -12.27 27.21
N VAL A 39 -9.22 -11.46 26.15
CA VAL A 39 -10.09 -10.26 26.18
C VAL A 39 -11.56 -10.65 26.39
N LEU A 40 -12.01 -11.72 25.73
CA LEU A 40 -13.40 -12.16 25.80
C LEU A 40 -13.74 -12.85 27.14
N THR A 41 -12.78 -13.55 27.75
CA THR A 41 -12.99 -14.24 29.04
C THR A 41 -12.78 -13.32 30.23
N LEU A 42 -11.75 -12.46 30.22
CA LEU A 42 -11.41 -11.57 31.35
C LEU A 42 -12.32 -10.34 31.45
N ILE A 43 -12.96 -9.95 30.35
CA ILE A 43 -13.89 -8.82 30.31
C ILE A 43 -15.21 -9.25 29.65
N PRO A 44 -16.06 -10.03 30.36
CA PRO A 44 -17.30 -10.54 29.80
C PRO A 44 -18.20 -9.43 29.25
N VAL A 45 -18.94 -9.71 28.19
CA VAL A 45 -19.84 -8.77 27.48
C VAL A 45 -19.10 -7.60 26.80
N VAL A 46 -18.27 -6.84 27.52
CA VAL A 46 -17.52 -5.69 26.98
C VAL A 46 -16.42 -6.15 26.02
N GLY A 47 -15.77 -7.29 26.29
CA GLY A 47 -14.81 -7.92 25.39
C GLY A 47 -15.42 -8.18 24.01
N PHE A 48 -16.69 -8.59 23.95
CA PHE A 48 -17.41 -8.77 22.69
C PHE A 48 -17.64 -7.47 21.94
N ILE A 49 -17.85 -6.35 22.65
CA ILE A 49 -17.90 -5.02 22.03
C ILE A 49 -16.55 -4.73 21.38
N PHE A 50 -15.42 -4.91 22.08
CA PHE A 50 -14.09 -4.73 21.49
C PHE A 50 -13.83 -5.67 20.31
N TYR A 51 -14.24 -6.93 20.40
CA TYR A 51 -14.12 -7.91 19.32
C TYR A 51 -14.90 -7.48 18.07
N LEU A 52 -16.11 -6.93 18.23
CA LEU A 52 -16.90 -6.46 17.09
C LEU A 52 -16.21 -5.29 16.34
N PHE A 53 -15.45 -4.44 17.04
CA PHE A 53 -14.76 -3.31 16.43
C PHE A 53 -13.37 -3.65 15.88
N ALA A 54 -12.60 -4.48 16.58
CA ALA A 54 -11.18 -4.72 16.27
C ALA A 54 -10.85 -6.19 15.95
N GLY A 55 -11.66 -7.15 16.40
CA GLY A 55 -11.37 -8.58 16.28
C GLY A 55 -12.01 -9.25 15.07
N LYS A 56 -13.08 -8.70 14.52
CA LYS A 56 -13.81 -9.28 13.39
C LYS A 56 -13.08 -9.03 12.06
N LYS A 57 -12.75 -10.09 11.32
CA LYS A 57 -12.16 -10.00 9.97
C LYS A 57 -13.20 -9.51 8.93
N ILE A 58 -12.77 -9.09 7.74
CA ILE A 58 -13.71 -8.82 6.61
C ILE A 58 -14.60 -10.04 6.41
N SER A 59 -15.89 -9.80 6.15
CA SER A 59 -16.82 -10.85 5.73
C SER A 59 -16.24 -11.63 4.55
N GLN A 60 -16.16 -12.96 4.68
CA GLN A 60 -15.65 -13.84 3.64
C GLN A 60 -16.36 -13.63 2.30
N GLU A 61 -17.64 -13.25 2.29
CA GLU A 61 -18.39 -12.94 1.07
C GLU A 61 -17.80 -11.77 0.26
N LYS A 62 -17.17 -10.78 0.91
CA LYS A 62 -16.56 -9.63 0.21
C LYS A 62 -15.16 -9.92 -0.29
N ILE A 63 -14.37 -10.67 0.48
CA ILE A 63 -13.07 -11.20 0.02
C ILE A 63 -13.29 -12.18 -1.12
N PHE A 64 -14.28 -13.07 -1.00
CA PHE A 64 -14.67 -14.01 -2.04
C PHE A 64 -15.08 -13.28 -3.31
N ASP A 65 -15.86 -12.21 -3.22
CA ASP A 65 -16.21 -11.38 -4.38
C ASP A 65 -14.99 -10.69 -5.03
N LEU A 66 -14.04 -10.19 -4.24
CA LEU A 66 -12.80 -9.63 -4.79
C LEU A 66 -11.96 -10.70 -5.49
N LYS A 67 -11.89 -11.91 -4.92
CA LYS A 67 -11.18 -13.06 -5.48
C LYS A 67 -11.85 -13.69 -6.70
N THR A 68 -13.18 -13.62 -6.79
CA THR A 68 -13.95 -14.22 -7.88
C THR A 68 -14.18 -13.28 -9.05
N GLN A 69 -13.80 -12.01 -8.92
CA GLN A 69 -13.74 -11.12 -10.07
C GLN A 69 -12.55 -11.53 -10.94
N GLU A 70 -12.85 -12.01 -12.15
CA GLU A 70 -11.83 -12.18 -13.18
C GLU A 70 -11.04 -10.88 -13.36
N ARG A 71 -9.71 -11.00 -13.44
CA ARG A 71 -8.81 -9.89 -13.81
C ARG A 71 -9.12 -9.46 -15.24
N THR A 72 -10.05 -8.53 -15.33
CA THR A 72 -10.65 -8.08 -16.58
C THR A 72 -9.55 -7.54 -17.49
N GLY A 73 -9.41 -8.14 -18.68
CA GLY A 73 -8.40 -7.74 -19.66
C GLY A 73 -7.00 -8.34 -19.47
N LEU A 74 -6.78 -9.20 -18.45
CA LEU A 74 -5.48 -9.83 -18.20
C LEU A 74 -5.48 -11.35 -18.29
N ALA A 75 -6.62 -12.03 -18.14
CA ALA A 75 -6.66 -13.49 -18.04
C ALA A 75 -5.92 -14.22 -19.17
N GLN A 76 -6.10 -13.79 -20.42
CA GLN A 76 -5.39 -14.37 -21.57
C GLN A 76 -3.88 -14.10 -21.54
N LEU A 77 -3.46 -12.91 -21.12
CA LEU A 77 -2.04 -12.56 -20.98
C LEU A 77 -1.36 -13.36 -19.87
N VAL A 78 -2.06 -13.59 -18.75
CA VAL A 78 -1.56 -14.43 -17.66
C VAL A 78 -1.32 -15.85 -18.14
N SER A 79 -2.32 -16.46 -18.82
CA SER A 79 -2.19 -17.82 -19.36
C SER A 79 -1.05 -17.93 -20.36
N LEU A 80 -0.96 -16.98 -21.31
CA LEU A 80 0.12 -16.94 -22.31
C LEU A 80 1.51 -16.81 -21.65
N GLN A 81 1.66 -15.96 -20.64
CA GLN A 81 2.95 -15.79 -19.97
C GLN A 81 3.33 -17.01 -19.12
N LYS A 82 2.36 -17.74 -18.55
CA LYS A 82 2.61 -19.00 -17.85
C LYS A 82 3.12 -20.08 -18.82
N GLU A 83 2.62 -20.11 -20.05
CA GLU A 83 3.12 -20.99 -21.13
C GLU A 83 4.53 -20.56 -21.59
N GLN A 84 4.72 -19.30 -21.97
CA GLN A 84 6.02 -18.74 -22.37
C GLN A 84 7.11 -18.92 -21.31
N TRP A 85 6.73 -18.94 -20.03
CA TRP A 85 7.66 -19.25 -18.95
C TRP A 85 8.20 -20.68 -19.03
N GLN A 86 7.33 -21.67 -19.31
CA GLN A 86 7.72 -23.07 -19.44
C GLN A 86 8.69 -23.25 -20.62
N GLU A 87 8.52 -22.46 -21.67
CA GLU A 87 9.35 -22.46 -22.88
C GLU A 87 10.62 -21.58 -22.77
N GLN A 88 10.81 -20.90 -21.63
CA GLN A 88 11.93 -19.97 -21.37
C GLN A 88 11.95 -18.69 -22.23
N GLU A 89 10.81 -18.29 -22.82
CA GLU A 89 10.71 -17.16 -23.74
C GLU A 89 10.25 -15.84 -23.09
N LEU A 90 9.81 -15.90 -21.82
CA LEU A 90 9.13 -14.76 -21.18
C LEU A 90 10.03 -13.54 -20.97
N MET A 91 11.33 -13.70 -20.70
CA MET A 91 12.26 -12.61 -20.35
C MET A 91 13.17 -12.24 -21.54
N PRO A 92 13.40 -10.94 -21.84
CA PRO A 92 14.40 -10.53 -22.83
C PRO A 92 15.80 -10.94 -22.37
N LYS A 93 16.67 -11.33 -23.30
CA LYS A 93 18.02 -11.83 -22.96
C LYS A 93 18.86 -10.82 -22.19
N GLU A 94 18.57 -9.54 -22.37
CA GLU A 94 19.27 -8.40 -21.81
C GLU A 94 18.90 -8.14 -20.33
N ILE A 95 17.79 -8.71 -19.83
CA ILE A 95 17.27 -8.55 -18.45
C ILE A 95 17.33 -9.91 -17.69
N LEU A 96 17.96 -10.93 -18.28
CA LEU A 96 18.05 -12.30 -17.74
C LEU A 96 19.07 -12.42 -16.59
N THR A 97 18.83 -11.78 -15.44
CA THR A 97 19.42 -12.29 -14.19
C THR A 97 18.55 -13.40 -13.62
N VAL A 98 19.17 -14.39 -12.99
CA VAL A 98 18.46 -15.55 -12.41
C VAL A 98 17.44 -15.06 -11.38
N GLU A 99 17.81 -14.01 -10.67
CA GLU A 99 17.05 -13.31 -9.66
C GLU A 99 15.81 -12.65 -10.27
N SER A 100 15.99 -11.83 -11.32
CA SER A 100 14.88 -11.20 -12.05
C SER A 100 13.89 -12.24 -12.59
N ARG A 101 14.41 -13.36 -13.09
CA ARG A 101 13.62 -14.49 -13.60
C ARG A 101 12.76 -15.10 -12.48
N GLN A 102 13.36 -15.37 -11.32
CA GLN A 102 12.67 -15.99 -10.18
C GLN A 102 11.63 -15.06 -9.55
N VAL A 103 11.93 -13.77 -9.42
CA VAL A 103 10.97 -12.76 -8.93
C VAL A 103 9.80 -12.62 -9.91
N THR A 104 10.08 -12.61 -11.21
CA THR A 104 9.02 -12.56 -12.24
C THR A 104 8.05 -13.72 -12.12
N LYS A 105 8.59 -14.95 -11.98
CA LYS A 105 7.78 -16.15 -11.79
C LYS A 105 6.98 -16.08 -10.49
N LEU A 106 7.61 -15.67 -9.39
CA LEU A 106 6.95 -15.54 -8.09
C LEU A 106 5.68 -14.71 -8.23
N PHE A 107 5.77 -13.52 -8.82
CA PHE A 107 4.61 -12.65 -8.97
C PHE A 107 3.55 -13.16 -9.95
N LEU A 108 3.96 -13.89 -10.98
CA LEU A 108 3.02 -14.55 -11.89
C LEU A 108 2.21 -15.65 -11.19
N GLU A 109 2.79 -16.32 -10.20
CA GLU A 109 2.10 -17.36 -9.41
C GLU A 109 1.30 -16.79 -8.24
N THR A 110 1.86 -15.80 -7.51
CA THR A 110 1.25 -15.32 -6.26
C THR A 110 0.18 -14.25 -6.47
N ASP A 111 0.30 -13.48 -7.55
CA ASP A 111 -0.58 -12.37 -7.86
C ASP A 111 -0.90 -12.29 -9.34
N GLU A 112 -0.67 -13.32 -10.17
CA GLU A 112 -0.95 -13.26 -11.62
C GLU A 112 -0.47 -11.97 -12.29
N ALA A 113 0.66 -11.42 -11.81
CA ALA A 113 1.15 -10.14 -12.24
C ALA A 113 1.92 -10.33 -13.55
N VAL A 114 1.35 -9.87 -14.65
CA VAL A 114 1.96 -10.00 -15.97
C VAL A 114 3.19 -9.11 -16.07
N LEU A 115 4.26 -9.64 -16.66
CA LEU A 115 5.43 -8.87 -17.04
C LEU A 115 5.11 -8.06 -18.29
N THR A 116 5.17 -6.74 -18.17
CA THR A 116 5.02 -5.84 -19.32
C THR A 116 6.38 -5.27 -19.68
N LYS A 117 6.68 -5.21 -20.97
CA LYS A 117 7.95 -4.72 -21.51
C LYS A 117 7.74 -3.37 -22.18
N HIS A 118 8.84 -2.65 -22.39
CA HIS A 118 8.88 -1.40 -23.16
C HIS A 118 8.03 -0.25 -22.61
N ASN A 119 7.86 -0.18 -21.29
CA ASN A 119 7.16 0.93 -20.67
C ASN A 119 8.08 2.15 -20.58
N GLN A 120 7.51 3.34 -20.81
CA GLN A 120 8.18 4.60 -20.53
C GLN A 120 7.82 5.03 -19.10
N VAL A 121 8.84 5.28 -18.28
CA VAL A 121 8.66 5.67 -16.88
C VAL A 121 9.28 7.04 -16.61
N THR A 122 8.50 7.92 -15.99
CA THR A 122 8.97 9.19 -15.43
C THR A 122 8.91 9.12 -13.91
N LEU A 123 10.03 9.41 -13.27
CA LEU A 123 10.17 9.42 -11.81
C LEU A 123 9.87 10.83 -11.28
N TYR A 124 9.04 10.91 -10.24
CA TYR A 124 8.82 12.13 -9.47
C TYR A 124 9.20 11.92 -8.02
N THR A 125 9.96 12.88 -7.49
CA THR A 125 10.39 12.95 -6.09
C THR A 125 9.83 14.18 -5.37
N ASP A 126 9.30 15.14 -6.13
CA ASP A 126 8.65 16.37 -5.68
C ASP A 126 7.14 16.35 -5.97
N GLY A 127 6.37 16.84 -5.01
CA GLY A 127 4.91 16.89 -5.10
C GLY A 127 4.40 17.90 -6.11
N GLN A 128 5.04 19.08 -6.24
CA GLN A 128 4.59 20.12 -7.16
C GLN A 128 4.73 19.66 -8.61
N GLU A 129 5.88 19.12 -8.99
CA GLU A 129 6.12 18.57 -10.32
C GLU A 129 5.16 17.41 -10.64
N LYS A 130 5.01 16.47 -9.70
CA LYS A 130 4.10 15.32 -9.85
C LYS A 130 2.66 15.77 -10.08
N PHE A 131 2.16 16.71 -9.28
CA PHE A 131 0.78 17.16 -9.37
C PHE A 131 0.53 18.07 -10.58
N ALA A 132 1.51 18.87 -10.99
CA ALA A 132 1.44 19.64 -12.23
C ALA A 132 1.28 18.70 -13.44
N ALA A 133 2.13 17.67 -13.54
CA ALA A 133 2.04 16.67 -14.61
C ALA A 133 0.71 15.91 -14.58
N LEU A 134 0.29 15.43 -13.40
CA LEU A 134 -0.97 14.70 -13.24
C LEU A 134 -2.18 15.53 -13.68
N LEU A 135 -2.26 16.81 -13.26
CA LEU A 135 -3.36 17.68 -13.63
C LEU A 135 -3.37 17.97 -15.14
N ALA A 136 -2.21 18.15 -15.75
CA ALA A 136 -2.09 18.33 -17.20
C ALA A 136 -2.59 17.10 -17.97
N ASP A 137 -2.18 15.90 -17.58
CA ASP A 137 -2.63 14.65 -18.21
C ASP A 137 -4.14 14.45 -18.01
N ILE A 138 -4.68 14.73 -16.82
CA ILE A 138 -6.13 14.66 -16.57
C ILE A 138 -6.86 15.60 -17.51
N LEU A 139 -6.41 16.85 -17.64
CA LEU A 139 -7.03 17.84 -18.52
C LEU A 139 -6.90 17.48 -20.02
N ALA A 140 -5.93 16.64 -20.40
CA ALA A 140 -5.78 16.13 -21.75
C ALA A 140 -6.64 14.88 -22.05
N ALA A 141 -7.24 14.26 -21.03
CA ALA A 141 -8.00 13.03 -21.16
C ALA A 141 -9.18 13.13 -22.15
N LYS A 142 -9.43 12.06 -22.90
CA LYS A 142 -10.43 11.99 -23.98
C LYS A 142 -11.53 10.95 -23.73
N LYS A 143 -11.25 9.85 -23.03
CA LYS A 143 -12.15 8.70 -22.86
C LYS A 143 -12.57 8.54 -21.40
N HIS A 144 -11.60 8.39 -20.49
CA HIS A 144 -11.89 8.16 -19.07
C HIS A 144 -10.74 8.58 -18.15
N VAL A 145 -11.08 8.89 -16.91
CA VAL A 145 -10.13 9.12 -15.80
C VAL A 145 -10.61 8.34 -14.59
N HIS A 146 -9.77 7.42 -14.13
CA HIS A 146 -9.98 6.60 -12.94
C HIS A 146 -8.98 7.02 -11.87
N VAL A 147 -9.49 7.39 -10.69
CA VAL A 147 -8.68 7.92 -9.58
C VAL A 147 -8.91 7.08 -8.35
N GLU A 148 -7.85 6.62 -7.70
CA GLU A 148 -7.89 5.93 -6.42
C GLU A 148 -6.82 6.51 -5.50
N TYR A 149 -7.23 7.04 -4.36
CA TYR A 149 -6.31 7.56 -3.35
C TYR A 149 -6.77 7.19 -1.94
N TYR A 150 -5.82 6.83 -1.08
CA TYR A 150 -6.08 6.73 0.36
C TYR A 150 -6.61 8.04 0.94
N ALA A 151 -5.94 9.18 0.65
CA ALA A 151 -6.38 10.47 1.15
C ALA A 151 -6.57 11.49 0.02
N ILE A 152 -7.75 12.13 0.02
CA ILE A 152 -8.05 13.33 -0.77
C ILE A 152 -8.58 14.40 0.17
N PHE A 153 -7.75 15.40 0.46
CA PHE A 153 -8.11 16.54 1.28
C PHE A 153 -8.90 17.60 0.47
N SER A 154 -9.66 18.44 1.15
CA SER A 154 -10.42 19.55 0.53
C SER A 154 -9.67 20.89 0.58
N ASP A 155 -8.37 20.83 0.36
CA ASP A 155 -7.44 21.97 0.34
C ASP A 155 -7.17 22.44 -1.10
N GLU A 156 -6.12 23.23 -1.34
CA GLU A 156 -5.88 23.86 -2.65
C GLU A 156 -5.65 22.80 -3.73
N ILE A 157 -4.73 21.84 -3.50
CA ILE A 157 -4.46 20.80 -4.49
C ILE A 157 -5.63 19.84 -4.68
N GLY A 158 -6.33 19.47 -3.60
CA GLY A 158 -7.54 18.66 -3.70
C GLY A 158 -8.62 19.35 -4.53
N THR A 159 -8.79 20.66 -4.35
CA THR A 159 -9.73 21.46 -5.12
C THR A 159 -9.33 21.57 -6.60
N LYS A 160 -8.04 21.75 -6.89
CA LYS A 160 -7.50 21.72 -8.27
C LYS A 160 -7.76 20.38 -8.95
N LEU A 161 -7.51 19.26 -8.26
CA LEU A 161 -7.82 17.93 -8.77
C LEU A 161 -9.32 17.78 -9.06
N LYS A 162 -10.18 18.10 -8.09
CA LYS A 162 -11.64 18.07 -8.27
C LYS A 162 -12.07 18.89 -9.49
N GLN A 163 -11.52 20.10 -9.64
CA GLN A 163 -11.88 20.98 -10.74
C GLN A 163 -11.44 20.43 -12.10
N ALA A 164 -10.23 19.85 -12.20
CA ALA A 164 -9.77 19.20 -13.42
C ALA A 164 -10.70 18.03 -13.81
N LEU A 165 -11.09 17.21 -12.83
CA LEU A 165 -12.04 16.11 -13.02
C LEU A 165 -13.43 16.60 -13.48
N ILE A 166 -13.95 17.67 -12.89
CA ILE A 166 -15.22 18.30 -13.32
C ILE A 166 -15.10 18.81 -14.76
N THR A 167 -14.00 19.48 -15.09
CA THR A 167 -13.76 20.03 -16.43
C THR A 167 -13.81 18.94 -17.48
N VAL A 168 -13.14 17.81 -17.26
CA VAL A 168 -13.13 16.72 -18.25
C VAL A 168 -14.45 15.95 -18.28
N ALA A 169 -15.12 15.77 -17.13
CA ALA A 169 -16.44 15.16 -17.07
C ALA A 169 -17.48 15.96 -17.90
N LYS A 170 -17.43 17.29 -17.84
CA LYS A 170 -18.29 18.17 -18.68
C LYS A 170 -18.04 18.00 -20.18
N ARG A 171 -16.84 17.54 -20.60
CA ARG A 171 -16.54 17.21 -22.00
C ARG A 171 -17.00 15.81 -22.41
N GLY A 172 -17.60 15.04 -21.50
CA GLY A 172 -18.05 13.67 -21.75
C GLY A 172 -17.04 12.58 -21.36
N VAL A 173 -15.90 12.95 -20.76
CA VAL A 173 -14.91 11.98 -20.25
C VAL A 173 -15.50 11.25 -19.04
N LYS A 174 -15.45 9.91 -19.03
CA LYS A 174 -15.97 9.12 -17.91
C LYS A 174 -15.05 9.25 -16.70
N VAL A 175 -15.53 9.83 -15.61
CA VAL A 175 -14.74 10.01 -14.38
C VAL A 175 -15.24 9.13 -13.26
N LYS A 176 -14.34 8.33 -12.68
CA LYS A 176 -14.60 7.50 -11.50
C LYS A 176 -13.52 7.72 -10.45
N VAL A 177 -13.94 7.96 -9.20
CA VAL A 177 -13.06 8.24 -8.07
C VAL A 177 -13.36 7.28 -6.93
N ILE A 178 -12.34 6.60 -6.43
CA ILE A 178 -12.34 5.82 -5.20
C ILE A 178 -11.50 6.58 -4.19
N TYR A 179 -12.01 6.74 -2.98
CA TYR A 179 -11.24 7.35 -1.89
C TYR A 179 -11.48 6.61 -0.58
N ASP A 180 -10.50 6.63 0.31
CA ASP A 180 -10.71 6.10 1.64
C ASP A 180 -11.34 7.18 2.56
N SER A 181 -12.48 6.84 3.17
CA SER A 181 -13.23 7.74 4.06
C SER A 181 -12.48 8.17 5.33
N LEU A 182 -11.64 7.31 5.93
CA LEU A 182 -10.88 7.64 7.12
C LEU A 182 -9.50 8.26 6.78
N GLY A 183 -8.95 7.97 5.59
CA GLY A 183 -7.75 8.65 5.08
C GLY A 183 -8.06 10.09 4.66
N SER A 184 -9.27 10.31 4.14
CA SER A 184 -9.79 11.62 3.72
C SER A 184 -10.56 12.34 4.84
N ARG A 185 -10.27 12.05 6.12
CA ARG A 185 -10.86 12.78 7.25
C ARG A 185 -10.48 14.25 7.18
N GLY A 186 -11.48 15.12 7.30
CA GLY A 186 -11.32 16.57 7.10
C GLY A 186 -11.80 17.06 5.73
N GLN A 187 -12.14 16.16 4.80
CA GLN A 187 -12.84 16.53 3.58
C GLN A 187 -14.22 17.12 3.91
N ARG A 188 -14.54 18.29 3.32
CA ARG A 188 -15.86 18.92 3.46
C ARG A 188 -16.98 17.99 2.99
N HIS A 189 -18.09 17.96 3.74
CA HIS A 189 -19.24 17.13 3.38
C HIS A 189 -19.74 17.47 1.96
N GLY A 190 -19.85 16.45 1.12
CA GLY A 190 -20.26 16.61 -0.27
C GLY A 190 -19.20 17.23 -1.19
N PHE A 191 -17.92 17.11 -0.86
CA PHE A 191 -16.80 17.60 -1.69
C PHE A 191 -16.93 17.21 -3.17
N PHE A 192 -17.36 15.99 -3.46
CA PHE A 192 -17.55 15.49 -4.83
C PHE A 192 -18.94 15.77 -5.44
N LYS A 193 -19.87 16.44 -4.75
CA LYS A 193 -21.23 16.68 -5.27
C LYS A 193 -21.23 17.38 -6.62
N ASP A 194 -20.33 18.33 -6.84
CA ASP A 194 -20.27 19.05 -8.12
C ASP A 194 -19.71 18.19 -9.26
N LEU A 195 -18.84 17.22 -8.95
CA LEU A 195 -18.41 16.19 -9.90
C LEU A 195 -19.58 15.25 -10.24
N GLU A 196 -20.35 14.86 -9.24
CA GLU A 196 -21.51 13.98 -9.44
C GLU A 196 -22.61 14.64 -10.28
N LYS A 197 -22.84 15.94 -10.11
CA LYS A 197 -23.81 16.71 -10.92
C LYS A 197 -23.50 16.70 -12.41
N VAL A 198 -22.22 16.60 -12.79
CA VAL A 198 -21.79 16.56 -14.19
C VAL A 198 -21.57 15.13 -14.70
N GLY A 199 -22.07 14.12 -13.98
CA GLY A 199 -22.03 12.71 -14.39
C GLY A 199 -20.82 11.91 -13.90
N GLY A 200 -19.86 12.55 -13.24
CA GLY A 200 -18.76 11.85 -12.57
C GLY A 200 -19.25 11.00 -11.39
N GLN A 201 -18.43 10.04 -10.95
CA GLN A 201 -18.80 9.14 -9.85
C GLN A 201 -17.68 9.10 -8.83
N ALA A 202 -18.01 9.28 -7.55
CA ALA A 202 -17.04 9.22 -6.46
C ALA A 202 -17.58 8.37 -5.31
N GLU A 203 -16.86 7.33 -4.91
CA GLU A 203 -17.31 6.36 -3.92
C GLU A 203 -16.26 6.12 -2.82
N PRO A 204 -16.67 6.07 -1.54
CA PRO A 204 -15.77 5.70 -0.45
C PRO A 204 -15.50 4.19 -0.44
N PHE A 205 -14.23 3.78 -0.49
CA PHE A 205 -13.83 2.38 -0.47
C PHE A 205 -14.28 1.69 0.83
N PHE A 206 -15.11 0.66 0.72
CA PHE A 206 -15.74 -0.10 1.82
C PHE A 206 -16.38 0.70 2.97
N GLY A 207 -16.59 2.01 2.77
CA GLY A 207 -17.16 2.95 3.73
C GLY A 207 -18.61 3.32 3.42
N HIS A 208 -19.20 4.14 4.29
CA HIS A 208 -20.54 4.70 4.07
C HIS A 208 -20.45 6.23 3.97
N ARG A 209 -21.02 6.82 2.91
CA ARG A 209 -20.95 8.26 2.59
C ARG A 209 -21.39 9.20 3.73
N ARG A 210 -22.17 8.69 4.69
CA ARG A 210 -22.79 9.47 5.78
C ARG A 210 -22.25 9.18 7.18
N SER A 211 -21.34 8.22 7.36
CA SER A 211 -20.73 7.97 8.67
C SER A 211 -19.36 7.30 8.53
N PRO A 212 -18.29 7.90 9.08
CA PRO A 212 -16.98 7.26 9.16
C PRO A 212 -16.91 6.13 10.19
N VAL A 213 -17.97 5.89 11.00
CA VAL A 213 -17.90 5.05 12.21
C VAL A 213 -18.82 3.82 12.20
N HIS A 214 -19.78 3.70 11.28
CA HIS A 214 -20.75 2.58 11.32
C HIS A 214 -20.29 1.29 10.62
N SER A 215 -19.03 1.19 10.20
CA SER A 215 -18.51 -0.09 9.71
C SER A 215 -17.57 -0.69 10.73
N PRO A 216 -17.79 -1.93 11.22
CA PRO A 216 -16.80 -2.72 11.98
C PRO A 216 -15.59 -3.12 11.10
N ARG A 217 -15.26 -2.30 10.10
CA ARG A 217 -14.33 -2.52 8.99
C ARG A 217 -13.17 -1.51 9.01
N PHE A 218 -12.95 -0.87 10.16
CA PHE A 218 -11.88 0.12 10.38
C PHE A 218 -10.49 -0.39 10.03
N ASN A 219 -10.27 -1.71 10.07
CA ASN A 219 -8.95 -2.30 9.87
C ASN A 219 -8.54 -2.43 8.40
N TYR A 220 -9.44 -2.23 7.44
CA TYR A 220 -9.16 -2.49 6.02
C TYR A 220 -9.28 -1.22 5.21
N ARG A 221 -8.21 -0.87 4.51
CA ARG A 221 -8.00 0.49 3.98
C ARG A 221 -7.58 0.41 2.51
N ALA A 222 -8.17 1.24 1.66
CA ALA A 222 -7.63 1.46 0.32
C ALA A 222 -6.37 2.32 0.46
N HIS A 223 -5.20 1.69 0.55
CA HIS A 223 -3.94 2.40 0.69
C HIS A 223 -3.25 2.66 -0.66
N ARG A 224 -3.93 2.39 -1.77
CA ARG A 224 -3.43 2.66 -3.13
C ARG A 224 -3.47 4.15 -3.48
N LYS A 225 -2.63 4.52 -4.46
CA LYS A 225 -2.53 5.86 -5.04
C LYS A 225 -2.39 5.71 -6.55
N LEU A 226 -3.49 5.36 -7.21
CA LEU A 226 -3.53 5.08 -8.64
C LEU A 226 -4.29 6.17 -9.38
N VAL A 227 -3.77 6.60 -10.52
CA VAL A 227 -4.57 7.35 -11.51
C VAL A 227 -4.35 6.75 -12.88
N ILE A 228 -5.43 6.38 -13.55
CA ILE A 228 -5.41 5.83 -14.90
C ILE A 228 -6.16 6.78 -15.81
N ILE A 229 -5.50 7.21 -16.90
CA ILE A 229 -6.01 8.17 -17.86
C ILE A 229 -6.04 7.50 -19.22
N ASP A 230 -7.24 7.38 -19.77
CA ASP A 230 -7.55 6.76 -21.06
C ASP A 230 -7.07 5.32 -21.25
N GLY A 231 -6.60 4.66 -20.17
CA GLY A 231 -5.96 3.34 -20.22
C GLY A 231 -4.55 3.38 -20.78
N GLU A 232 -4.00 4.57 -21.04
CA GLU A 232 -2.72 4.79 -21.72
C GLU A 232 -1.65 5.35 -20.78
N ILE A 233 -2.06 6.15 -19.79
CA ILE A 233 -1.17 6.74 -18.78
C ILE A 233 -1.61 6.26 -17.39
N GLY A 234 -0.64 5.81 -16.59
CA GLY A 234 -0.83 5.37 -15.21
C GLY A 234 0.08 6.12 -14.24
N TYR A 235 -0.44 6.43 -13.06
CA TYR A 235 0.34 6.96 -11.93
C TYR A 235 0.28 5.98 -10.77
N ILE A 236 1.42 5.76 -10.10
CA ILE A 236 1.55 4.90 -8.92
C ILE A 236 2.67 5.41 -8.00
N GLY A 237 2.48 5.39 -6.68
CA GLY A 237 3.51 5.78 -5.72
C GLY A 237 2.95 6.13 -4.33
N GLY A 238 3.68 6.94 -3.55
CA GLY A 238 3.30 7.23 -2.17
C GLY A 238 2.46 8.51 -1.94
N PHE A 239 2.58 9.53 -2.80
CA PHE A 239 1.89 10.81 -2.63
C PHE A 239 0.35 10.68 -2.59
N ASN A 240 -0.29 11.13 -1.51
CA ASN A 240 -1.72 11.41 -1.49
C ASN A 240 -2.02 12.83 -1.96
N VAL A 241 -3.31 13.19 -2.02
CA VAL A 241 -3.76 14.51 -2.49
C VAL A 241 -4.01 15.44 -1.30
N GLY A 242 -3.07 16.32 -1.02
CA GLY A 242 -3.19 17.39 -0.04
C GLY A 242 -2.00 18.35 -0.04
N ASP A 243 -2.18 19.56 0.48
CA ASP A 243 -1.19 20.64 0.44
C ASP A 243 0.07 20.33 1.24
N GLN A 244 -0.03 19.44 2.25
CA GLN A 244 1.14 18.92 2.96
C GLN A 244 2.12 18.20 2.02
N TYR A 245 1.61 17.52 0.99
CA TYR A 245 2.41 16.81 -0.01
C TYR A 245 3.10 17.76 -1.00
N LEU A 246 2.75 19.04 -0.98
CA LEU A 246 3.40 20.13 -1.72
C LEU A 246 4.41 20.90 -0.87
N GLY A 247 4.74 20.41 0.33
CA GLY A 247 5.63 21.08 1.26
C GLY A 247 5.02 22.25 2.02
N LYS A 248 3.68 22.45 1.95
CA LYS A 248 3.01 23.61 2.59
C LYS A 248 2.72 23.41 4.08
N SER A 249 3.00 22.24 4.65
CA SER A 249 2.80 22.00 6.08
C SER A 249 3.94 22.60 6.88
N LYS A 250 3.62 23.48 7.85
CA LYS A 250 4.62 24.04 8.77
C LYS A 250 5.31 22.98 9.64
N TYR A 251 4.59 21.90 9.98
CA TYR A 251 5.13 20.85 10.84
C TYR A 251 5.99 19.86 10.06
N PHE A 252 5.47 19.38 8.93
CA PHE A 252 6.18 18.39 8.11
C PHE A 252 7.32 19.03 7.32
N GLY A 253 7.14 20.26 6.85
CA GLY A 253 8.09 20.92 5.94
C GLY A 253 8.02 20.28 4.56
N ASN A 254 9.19 20.11 3.92
CA ASN A 254 9.31 19.39 2.67
C ASN A 254 8.78 17.94 2.81
N TRP A 255 7.90 17.52 1.91
CA TRP A 255 7.31 16.19 1.92
C TRP A 255 7.98 15.35 0.83
N ARG A 256 8.92 14.51 1.25
CA ARG A 256 9.71 13.70 0.33
C ARG A 256 9.05 12.35 0.08
N ASP A 257 8.56 12.12 -1.12
CA ASP A 257 7.90 10.88 -1.52
C ASP A 257 8.20 10.55 -2.99
N THR A 258 7.97 9.31 -3.41
CA THR A 258 8.34 8.81 -4.74
C THR A 258 7.10 8.35 -5.50
N HIS A 259 7.00 8.77 -6.76
CA HIS A 259 5.90 8.42 -7.68
C HIS A 259 6.42 8.12 -9.08
N LEU A 260 5.78 7.17 -9.74
CA LEU A 260 6.02 6.86 -11.14
C LEU A 260 4.82 7.29 -11.97
N ARG A 261 5.10 7.94 -13.10
CA ARG A 261 4.19 8.04 -14.24
C ARG A 261 4.64 7.06 -15.30
N ILE A 262 3.72 6.21 -15.73
CA ILE A 262 3.96 5.09 -16.62
C ILE A 262 3.12 5.29 -17.87
N VAL A 263 3.75 5.19 -19.03
CA VAL A 263 3.08 5.12 -20.34
C VAL A 263 3.53 3.82 -21.01
N GLY A 264 2.60 2.90 -21.22
CA GLY A 264 2.91 1.55 -21.70
C GLY A 264 1.90 0.51 -21.22
N ASN A 265 2.13 -0.75 -21.59
CA ASN A 265 1.20 -1.83 -21.32
C ASN A 265 1.08 -2.18 -19.82
N ALA A 266 2.00 -1.72 -18.96
CA ALA A 266 1.85 -1.81 -17.50
C ALA A 266 0.54 -1.14 -17.00
N VAL A 267 0.01 -0.16 -17.72
CA VAL A 267 -1.23 0.55 -17.37
C VAL A 267 -2.44 -0.39 -17.43
N ILE A 268 -2.40 -1.45 -18.24
CA ILE A 268 -3.45 -2.49 -18.29
C ILE A 268 -3.61 -3.14 -16.91
N ALA A 269 -2.51 -3.41 -16.22
CA ALA A 269 -2.55 -4.01 -14.88
C ALA A 269 -3.06 -3.04 -13.81
N LEU A 270 -2.69 -1.77 -13.89
CA LEU A 270 -3.25 -0.71 -13.03
C LEU A 270 -4.77 -0.56 -13.24
N GLN A 271 -5.21 -0.58 -14.49
CA GLN A 271 -6.62 -0.50 -14.86
C GLN A 271 -7.41 -1.70 -14.37
N SER A 272 -6.89 -2.92 -14.56
CA SER A 272 -7.52 -4.14 -14.05
C SER A 272 -7.67 -4.09 -12.53
N ARG A 273 -6.65 -3.60 -11.80
CA ARG A 273 -6.74 -3.42 -10.33
C ARG A 273 -7.83 -2.42 -9.95
N PHE A 274 -7.89 -1.27 -10.62
CA PHE A 274 -8.95 -0.28 -10.39
C PHE A 274 -10.34 -0.87 -10.64
N PHE A 275 -10.52 -1.70 -11.67
CA PHE A 275 -11.81 -2.34 -11.96
C PHE A 275 -12.25 -3.23 -10.81
N MET A 276 -11.33 -4.02 -10.25
CA MET A 276 -11.60 -4.88 -9.09
C MET A 276 -12.06 -4.04 -7.88
N ASP A 277 -11.33 -2.97 -7.58
CA ASP A 277 -11.63 -2.09 -6.45
C ASP A 277 -12.95 -1.34 -6.65
N TRP A 278 -13.21 -0.84 -7.86
CA TRP A 278 -14.45 -0.16 -8.20
C TRP A 278 -15.66 -1.09 -8.04
N ASN A 279 -15.59 -2.27 -8.65
CA ASN A 279 -16.68 -3.24 -8.65
C ASN A 279 -16.98 -3.78 -7.25
N ALA A 280 -15.95 -3.96 -6.41
CA ALA A 280 -16.12 -4.31 -5.01
C ALA A 280 -16.71 -3.16 -4.18
N THR A 281 -16.36 -1.91 -4.51
CA THR A 281 -16.84 -0.71 -3.81
C THR A 281 -18.34 -0.47 -4.06
N ILE A 282 -18.81 -0.59 -5.29
CA ILE A 282 -20.21 -0.29 -5.65
C ILE A 282 -21.20 -1.42 -5.33
N LYS A 283 -20.75 -2.56 -4.78
CA LYS A 283 -21.61 -3.72 -4.50
C LYS A 283 -22.77 -3.33 -3.57
N GLY A 284 -23.99 -3.40 -4.10
CA GLY A 284 -25.24 -3.06 -3.39
C GLY A 284 -25.89 -1.76 -3.85
N ASP A 285 -25.19 -0.91 -4.61
CA ASP A 285 -25.79 0.26 -5.24
C ASP A 285 -26.32 -0.10 -6.64
N LYS A 286 -27.62 -0.41 -6.71
CA LYS A 286 -28.30 -0.75 -7.97
C LYS A 286 -28.25 0.38 -9.02
N LYS A 287 -27.90 1.61 -8.63
CA LYS A 287 -27.78 2.75 -9.55
C LYS A 287 -26.40 2.84 -10.21
N ARG A 288 -25.44 2.01 -9.80
CA ARG A 288 -24.08 2.01 -10.33
C ARG A 288 -23.83 0.75 -11.16
N THR A 289 -23.21 0.96 -12.31
CA THR A 289 -22.85 -0.13 -13.23
C THR A 289 -21.44 -0.64 -12.91
N LYS A 290 -21.31 -1.97 -12.87
CA LYS A 290 -20.01 -2.63 -12.84
C LYS A 290 -19.21 -2.27 -14.09
N LEU A 291 -17.92 -2.09 -13.92
CA LEU A 291 -16.97 -2.01 -15.03
C LEU A 291 -16.73 -3.42 -15.56
N THR A 292 -16.88 -3.58 -16.86
CA THR A 292 -16.61 -4.81 -17.61
C THR A 292 -15.60 -4.51 -18.71
N TYR A 293 -15.01 -5.55 -19.28
CA TYR A 293 -14.05 -5.41 -20.36
C TYR A 293 -14.65 -4.60 -21.53
N ALA A 294 -13.87 -3.68 -22.06
CA ALA A 294 -14.08 -3.03 -23.35
C ALA A 294 -12.74 -2.51 -23.86
N ASP A 295 -12.47 -2.61 -25.15
CA ASP A 295 -11.18 -2.23 -25.75
C ASP A 295 -10.80 -0.76 -25.46
N SER A 296 -11.81 0.12 -25.33
CA SER A 296 -11.61 1.53 -24.95
C SER A 296 -10.96 1.75 -23.58
N TYR A 297 -11.03 0.75 -22.68
CA TYR A 297 -10.41 0.80 -21.36
C TYR A 297 -9.03 0.14 -21.31
N PHE A 298 -8.71 -0.72 -22.29
CA PHE A 298 -7.48 -1.51 -22.35
C PHE A 298 -6.79 -1.34 -23.71
N PRO A 299 -6.48 -0.11 -24.15
CA PRO A 299 -5.74 0.08 -25.38
C PRO A 299 -4.33 -0.50 -25.24
N LEU A 300 -3.87 -1.23 -26.27
CA LEU A 300 -2.47 -1.63 -26.35
C LEU A 300 -1.62 -0.41 -26.71
N SER A 301 -0.60 -0.16 -25.91
CA SER A 301 0.34 0.93 -26.14
C SER A 301 1.38 0.53 -27.19
N SER A 302 1.64 1.45 -28.12
CA SER A 302 2.72 1.34 -29.10
C SER A 302 4.00 2.05 -28.65
N VAL A 303 4.00 2.65 -27.45
CA VAL A 303 5.16 3.35 -26.89
C VAL A 303 6.30 2.35 -26.67
N ARG A 304 7.51 2.76 -27.08
CA ARG A 304 8.73 1.95 -26.97
C ARG A 304 9.67 2.54 -25.93
N GLY A 305 9.28 2.43 -24.66
CA GLY A 305 10.20 2.66 -23.55
C GLY A 305 11.17 1.49 -23.35
N THR A 306 11.93 1.53 -22.26
CA THR A 306 12.94 0.50 -21.93
C THR A 306 12.57 -0.31 -20.70
N THR A 307 11.62 0.15 -19.89
CA THR A 307 11.39 -0.40 -18.56
C THR A 307 10.45 -1.61 -18.62
N SER A 308 10.92 -2.75 -18.09
CA SER A 308 10.06 -3.90 -17.82
C SER A 308 9.46 -3.79 -16.42
N ILE A 309 8.16 -4.05 -16.28
CA ILE A 309 7.40 -3.79 -15.04
C ILE A 309 6.40 -4.91 -14.77
N GLN A 310 6.31 -5.33 -13.52
CA GLN A 310 5.15 -6.03 -12.97
C GLN A 310 4.45 -5.14 -11.95
N ILE A 311 3.14 -4.96 -12.13
CA ILE A 311 2.28 -4.30 -11.15
C ILE A 311 1.75 -5.39 -10.23
N VAL A 312 2.17 -5.34 -8.96
CA VAL A 312 1.85 -6.35 -7.96
C VAL A 312 0.98 -5.72 -6.89
N SER A 313 -0.12 -6.37 -6.56
CA SER A 313 -1.02 -5.92 -5.50
C SER A 313 -1.02 -6.86 -4.32
N SER A 314 -1.31 -6.32 -3.14
CA SER A 314 -1.56 -7.12 -1.94
C SER A 314 -2.69 -6.51 -1.14
N GLY A 315 -3.28 -7.33 -0.28
CA GLY A 315 -4.41 -6.96 0.54
C GLY A 315 -5.11 -8.19 1.08
N PRO A 316 -6.16 -8.01 1.89
CA PRO A 316 -6.97 -9.10 2.44
C PRO A 316 -7.62 -10.01 1.37
N ASP A 317 -7.64 -9.55 0.11
CA ASP A 317 -8.09 -10.29 -1.06
C ASP A 317 -7.04 -11.24 -1.65
N ASN A 318 -5.75 -11.10 -1.29
CA ASN A 318 -4.67 -11.97 -1.73
C ASN A 318 -4.10 -12.75 -0.53
N GLU A 319 -4.27 -14.08 -0.51
CA GLU A 319 -3.77 -14.93 0.59
C GLU A 319 -2.26 -15.11 0.60
N ASN A 320 -1.57 -14.81 -0.51
CA ASN A 320 -0.14 -15.02 -0.66
C ASN A 320 0.70 -13.86 -0.14
N GLU A 321 0.11 -12.72 0.23
CA GLU A 321 0.87 -11.53 0.66
C GLU A 321 1.96 -11.15 -0.38
N ALA A 322 1.60 -11.13 -1.67
CA ALA A 322 2.55 -11.13 -2.80
C ALA A 322 3.64 -10.06 -2.74
N ILE A 323 3.35 -8.82 -2.32
CA ILE A 323 4.34 -7.75 -2.17
C ILE A 323 5.40 -8.13 -1.12
N LYS A 324 4.97 -8.70 0.01
CA LYS A 324 5.88 -9.17 1.07
C LYS A 324 6.75 -10.32 0.58
N LEU A 325 6.17 -11.32 -0.11
CA LEU A 325 6.95 -12.40 -0.70
C LEU A 325 7.96 -11.86 -1.74
N GLY A 326 7.55 -10.86 -2.50
CA GLY A 326 8.44 -10.09 -3.37
C GLY A 326 9.62 -9.49 -2.64
N TYR A 327 9.37 -8.74 -1.56
CA TYR A 327 10.43 -8.15 -0.73
C TYR A 327 11.34 -9.22 -0.11
N LEU A 328 10.80 -10.31 0.43
CA LEU A 328 11.60 -11.44 0.93
C LEU A 328 12.50 -12.01 -0.17
N LYS A 329 11.96 -12.18 -1.38
CA LYS A 329 12.73 -12.69 -2.51
C LYS A 329 13.83 -11.71 -2.93
N LEU A 330 13.53 -10.41 -2.97
CA LEU A 330 14.52 -9.38 -3.27
C LEU A 330 15.65 -9.35 -2.22
N ILE A 331 15.32 -9.38 -0.93
CA ILE A 331 16.30 -9.37 0.16
C ILE A 331 17.20 -10.60 0.11
N SER A 332 16.61 -11.79 -0.03
CA SER A 332 17.34 -13.06 -0.07
C SER A 332 18.17 -13.26 -1.34
N SER A 333 17.92 -12.47 -2.39
CA SER A 333 18.68 -12.50 -3.65
C SER A 333 19.66 -11.34 -3.80
N ALA A 334 19.75 -10.44 -2.82
CA ALA A 334 20.69 -9.32 -2.88
C ALA A 334 22.14 -9.78 -2.73
N ASN A 335 23.03 -9.27 -3.58
CA ASN A 335 24.44 -9.62 -3.57
C ASN A 335 25.36 -8.50 -3.04
N LYS A 336 24.94 -7.24 -3.18
CA LYS A 336 25.78 -6.07 -2.87
C LYS A 336 25.09 -5.09 -1.94
N THR A 337 23.90 -4.62 -2.31
CA THR A 337 23.25 -3.49 -1.64
C THR A 337 21.74 -3.65 -1.57
N ILE A 338 21.16 -3.21 -0.46
CA ILE A 338 19.72 -3.06 -0.29
C ILE A 338 19.45 -1.65 0.25
N ASP A 339 18.77 -0.82 -0.52
CA ASP A 339 18.40 0.55 -0.13
C ASP A 339 16.89 0.67 0.02
N ILE A 340 16.44 1.08 1.21
CA ILE A 340 15.03 1.15 1.57
C ILE A 340 14.70 2.55 2.06
N GLN A 341 13.64 3.15 1.51
CA GLN A 341 12.98 4.31 2.12
C GLN A 341 11.59 3.87 2.54
N THR A 342 11.24 4.08 3.81
CA THR A 342 9.92 3.77 4.35
C THR A 342 9.58 4.75 5.49
N PRO A 343 8.37 5.32 5.56
CA PRO A 343 7.99 6.11 6.72
C PRO A 343 7.84 5.24 7.97
N TYR A 344 7.43 3.99 7.79
CA TYR A 344 7.12 3.06 8.87
C TYR A 344 8.00 1.82 8.70
N LEU A 345 8.93 1.63 9.63
CA LEU A 345 9.80 0.46 9.69
C LEU A 345 9.33 -0.41 10.85
N ILE A 346 8.33 -1.24 10.59
CA ILE A 346 7.75 -2.16 11.57
C ILE A 346 7.68 -3.55 10.89
N PRO A 347 8.82 -4.08 10.41
CA PRO A 347 8.84 -5.32 9.64
C PRO A 347 8.24 -6.46 10.47
N ASP A 348 7.58 -7.40 9.79
CA ASP A 348 7.27 -8.67 10.43
C ASP A 348 8.52 -9.52 10.61
N ASP A 349 8.40 -10.60 11.38
CA ASP A 349 9.53 -11.45 11.73
C ASP A 349 10.28 -11.95 10.49
N SER A 350 9.56 -12.26 9.40
CA SER A 350 10.19 -12.76 8.17
C SER A 350 11.05 -11.70 7.48
N ILE A 351 10.55 -10.46 7.36
CA ILE A 351 11.30 -9.37 6.74
C ILE A 351 12.46 -8.94 7.65
N TYR A 352 12.23 -8.88 8.97
CA TYR A 352 13.26 -8.56 9.94
C TYR A 352 14.42 -9.55 9.89
N GLU A 353 14.14 -10.85 9.90
CA GLU A 353 15.17 -11.89 9.82
C GLU A 353 15.86 -11.88 8.46
N ALA A 354 15.13 -11.69 7.35
CA ALA A 354 15.74 -11.62 6.03
C ALA A 354 16.73 -10.44 5.92
N LEU A 355 16.36 -9.25 6.41
CA LEU A 355 17.26 -8.09 6.44
C LEU A 355 18.48 -8.34 7.33
N SER A 356 18.26 -8.98 8.49
CA SER A 356 19.33 -9.35 9.43
C SER A 356 20.32 -10.32 8.79
N VAL A 357 19.82 -11.36 8.11
CA VAL A 357 20.65 -12.34 7.39
C VAL A 357 21.43 -11.67 6.26
N ALA A 358 20.81 -10.79 5.48
CA ALA A 358 21.50 -10.08 4.40
C ALA A 358 22.66 -9.23 4.96
N ALA A 359 22.41 -8.42 5.99
CA ALA A 359 23.44 -7.61 6.64
C ALA A 359 24.58 -8.46 7.24
N LEU A 360 24.25 -9.53 7.96
CA LEU A 360 25.24 -10.46 8.53
C LEU A 360 26.02 -11.24 7.46
N SER A 361 25.46 -11.40 6.26
CA SER A 361 26.13 -12.02 5.10
C SER A 361 27.02 -11.06 4.32
N GLY A 362 27.15 -9.80 4.75
CA GLY A 362 28.00 -8.79 4.14
C GLY A 362 27.32 -7.92 3.08
N VAL A 363 26.01 -8.07 2.86
CA VAL A 363 25.24 -7.17 2.00
C VAL A 363 25.08 -5.82 2.70
N LYS A 364 25.35 -4.73 2.02
CA LYS A 364 25.18 -3.39 2.58
C LYS A 364 23.69 -3.01 2.59
N VAL A 365 23.06 -3.09 3.76
CA VAL A 365 21.65 -2.72 3.93
C VAL A 365 21.55 -1.31 4.51
N ARG A 366 20.90 -0.39 3.79
CA ARG A 366 20.67 1.00 4.22
C ARG A 366 19.18 1.30 4.26
N ILE A 367 18.70 1.79 5.39
CA ILE A 367 17.28 2.13 5.58
C ILE A 367 17.13 3.57 6.02
N MET A 368 16.33 4.34 5.29
CA MET A 368 15.93 5.70 5.65
C MET A 368 14.55 5.72 6.29
N ILE A 369 14.44 6.42 7.41
CA ILE A 369 13.21 6.65 8.17
C ILE A 369 12.99 8.15 8.45
N PRO A 370 11.78 8.59 8.82
CA PRO A 370 11.49 9.99 9.12
C PRO A 370 12.24 10.52 10.36
N SER A 371 12.47 11.83 10.43
CA SER A 371 12.95 12.55 11.63
C SER A 371 11.86 12.83 12.67
N LYS A 372 10.58 12.77 12.28
CA LYS A 372 9.47 13.21 13.14
C LYS A 372 8.25 12.30 13.02
N PRO A 373 7.41 12.22 14.07
CA PRO A 373 6.19 11.44 14.04
C PRO A 373 5.07 12.13 13.26
N ASP A 374 4.33 11.36 12.48
CA ASP A 374 2.98 11.68 12.01
C ASP A 374 1.90 10.93 12.83
N HIS A 375 2.26 9.77 13.38
CA HIS A 375 1.45 8.98 14.30
C HIS A 375 2.22 8.64 15.60
N PRO A 376 1.56 8.76 16.78
CA PRO A 376 2.26 8.71 18.07
C PRO A 376 2.88 7.35 18.41
N PHE A 377 2.25 6.24 18.01
CA PHE A 377 2.74 4.88 18.29
C PHE A 377 3.63 4.34 17.15
N VAL A 378 3.26 4.62 15.89
CA VAL A 378 3.96 4.11 14.69
C VAL A 378 5.42 4.57 14.67
N TYR A 379 5.66 5.86 14.95
CA TYR A 379 7.02 6.38 14.98
C TYR A 379 7.88 5.77 16.10
N ARG A 380 7.28 5.48 17.26
CA ARG A 380 8.00 4.85 18.38
C ARG A 380 8.30 3.38 18.12
N ALA A 381 7.39 2.66 17.47
CA ALA A 381 7.65 1.31 16.98
C ALA A 381 8.75 1.32 15.90
N THR A 382 8.70 2.28 14.97
CA THR A 382 9.75 2.50 13.96
C THR A 382 11.14 2.69 14.60
N GLN A 383 11.24 3.52 15.64
CA GLN A 383 12.50 3.68 16.38
C GLN A 383 12.97 2.39 17.08
N TYR A 384 12.04 1.57 17.59
CA TYR A 384 12.39 0.27 18.18
C TYR A 384 13.03 -0.66 17.15
N PHE A 385 12.38 -0.85 15.99
CA PHE A 385 12.88 -1.77 14.96
C PHE A 385 14.12 -1.23 14.26
N ALA A 386 14.24 0.09 14.10
CA ALA A 386 15.46 0.74 13.67
C ALA A 386 16.66 0.37 14.57
N LYS A 387 16.49 0.45 15.90
CA LYS A 387 17.53 0.02 16.85
C LYS A 387 17.86 -1.46 16.69
N ALA A 388 16.83 -2.31 16.60
CA ALA A 388 17.01 -3.76 16.50
C ALA A 388 17.77 -4.16 15.22
N LEU A 389 17.46 -3.55 14.07
CA LEU A 389 18.17 -3.80 12.82
C LEU A 389 19.58 -3.22 12.82
N LEU A 390 19.79 -2.06 13.46
CA LEU A 390 21.11 -1.47 13.64
C LEU A 390 22.06 -2.42 14.39
N GLU A 391 21.56 -3.09 15.43
CA GLU A 391 22.30 -4.12 16.19
C GLU A 391 22.66 -5.35 15.33
N LYS A 392 22.06 -5.51 14.15
CA LYS A 392 22.35 -6.58 13.17
C LYS A 392 23.26 -6.12 12.03
N GLY A 393 23.78 -4.90 12.08
CA GLY A 393 24.68 -4.34 11.07
C GLY A 393 23.98 -3.60 9.93
N VAL A 394 22.65 -3.36 10.04
CA VAL A 394 21.93 -2.50 9.09
C VAL A 394 22.25 -1.03 9.36
N GLU A 395 22.55 -0.27 8.30
CA GLU A 395 22.76 1.17 8.40
C GLU A 395 21.41 1.90 8.44
N ILE A 396 21.13 2.62 9.53
CA ILE A 396 19.89 3.39 9.67
C ILE A 396 20.18 4.88 9.54
N TYR A 397 19.38 5.54 8.71
CA TYR A 397 19.46 6.96 8.42
C TYR A 397 18.14 7.67 8.74
N GLN A 398 18.22 8.79 9.44
CA GLN A 398 17.07 9.61 9.80
C GLN A 398 17.05 10.85 8.90
N TYR A 399 15.99 11.02 8.12
CA TYR A 399 15.86 12.10 7.13
C TYR A 399 15.46 13.43 7.78
N GLU A 400 16.31 14.46 7.65
CA GLU A 400 16.16 15.73 8.39
C GLU A 400 15.50 16.85 7.57
N ASP A 401 15.48 16.76 6.25
CA ASP A 401 14.89 17.78 5.36
C ASP A 401 13.37 17.61 5.20
N GLY A 402 12.65 17.57 6.33
CA GLY A 402 11.20 17.52 6.37
C GLY A 402 10.63 16.16 6.80
N PHE A 403 9.75 15.57 5.99
CA PHE A 403 9.11 14.29 6.27
C PHE A 403 9.30 13.31 5.10
N LEU A 404 9.94 12.18 5.40
CA LEU A 404 10.15 11.09 4.45
C LEU A 404 8.91 10.19 4.41
N HIS A 405 8.28 10.07 3.25
CA HIS A 405 7.13 9.19 3.04
C HIS A 405 7.28 8.31 1.80
N ALA A 406 8.46 8.26 1.19
CA ALA A 406 8.76 7.32 0.12
C ALA A 406 8.59 5.86 0.59
N LYS A 407 8.15 5.00 -0.34
CA LYS A 407 8.11 3.53 -0.18
C LYS A 407 8.88 2.91 -1.34
N THR A 408 10.20 2.98 -1.23
CA THR A 408 11.10 2.53 -2.29
C THR A 408 11.98 1.40 -1.76
N PHE A 409 12.16 0.39 -2.59
CA PHE A 409 13.02 -0.74 -2.32
C PHE A 409 13.95 -0.90 -3.52
N ILE A 410 15.25 -0.77 -3.34
CA ILE A 410 16.24 -0.88 -4.42
C ILE A 410 17.20 -2.00 -4.02
N VAL A 411 17.41 -2.97 -4.91
CA VAL A 411 18.33 -4.09 -4.69
C VAL A 411 19.36 -4.13 -5.80
N ASP A 412 20.62 -4.13 -5.36
CA ASP A 412 21.79 -4.05 -6.22
C ASP A 412 21.63 -2.92 -7.24
N ASP A 413 22.01 -3.15 -8.50
CA ASP A 413 21.87 -2.19 -9.60
C ASP A 413 20.78 -2.64 -10.60
N GLU A 414 19.87 -3.52 -10.18
CA GLU A 414 19.02 -4.29 -11.11
C GLU A 414 17.52 -4.17 -10.89
N LEU A 415 17.07 -4.14 -9.62
CA LEU A 415 15.67 -4.25 -9.27
C LEU A 415 15.24 -3.10 -8.38
N ALA A 416 14.06 -2.54 -8.67
CA ALA A 416 13.44 -1.57 -7.78
C ALA A 416 11.93 -1.81 -7.62
N SER A 417 11.41 -1.50 -6.44
CA SER A 417 9.99 -1.43 -6.15
C SER A 417 9.63 0.00 -5.73
N VAL A 418 8.58 0.54 -6.33
CA VAL A 418 7.98 1.83 -5.94
C VAL A 418 6.47 1.65 -5.86
N GLY A 419 5.85 2.10 -4.78
CA GLY A 419 4.40 1.98 -4.64
C GLY A 419 3.86 2.55 -3.36
N SER A 420 2.84 1.90 -2.83
CA SER A 420 2.14 2.34 -1.63
C SER A 420 2.50 1.56 -0.36
N ALA A 421 3.05 0.35 -0.48
CA ALA A 421 3.32 -0.54 0.63
C ALA A 421 4.51 -0.08 1.49
N ASN A 422 4.26 0.20 2.76
CA ASN A 422 5.31 0.42 3.75
C ASN A 422 5.96 -0.92 4.15
N VAL A 423 7.06 -0.85 4.89
CA VAL A 423 7.68 -2.02 5.54
C VAL A 423 7.06 -2.22 6.92
N ASP A 424 5.76 -2.51 6.96
CA ASP A 424 5.01 -2.74 8.18
C ASP A 424 4.02 -3.93 8.07
N PHE A 425 3.59 -4.45 9.23
CA PHE A 425 2.61 -5.53 9.31
C PHE A 425 1.32 -5.21 8.54
N ARG A 426 0.88 -3.95 8.59
CA ARG A 426 -0.40 -3.54 8.04
C ARG A 426 -0.40 -3.51 6.52
N SER A 427 0.64 -2.98 5.87
CA SER A 427 0.82 -3.03 4.42
C SER A 427 0.95 -4.47 3.91
N PHE A 428 1.54 -5.37 4.70
CA PHE A 428 1.66 -6.78 4.28
C PHE A 428 0.36 -7.58 4.42
N LYS A 429 -0.51 -7.25 5.39
CA LYS A 429 -1.67 -8.12 5.73
C LYS A 429 -3.04 -7.48 5.60
N LEU A 430 -3.17 -6.18 5.87
CA LEU A 430 -4.46 -5.54 6.13
C LEU A 430 -4.83 -4.46 5.12
N ASN A 431 -3.86 -3.67 4.67
CA ASN A 431 -4.08 -2.62 3.70
C ASN A 431 -4.12 -3.20 2.28
N PHE A 432 -4.98 -2.60 1.46
CA PHE A 432 -4.94 -2.80 0.02
C PHE A 432 -3.81 -1.94 -0.55
N GLU A 433 -2.77 -2.59 -1.04
CA GLU A 433 -1.54 -1.98 -1.55
C GLU A 433 -1.31 -2.35 -3.02
N THR A 434 -0.52 -1.53 -3.72
CA THR A 434 0.00 -1.84 -5.05
C THR A 434 1.38 -1.22 -5.23
N ASN A 435 2.29 -2.01 -5.79
CA ASN A 435 3.65 -1.60 -6.13
C ASN A 435 3.98 -1.94 -7.59
N ALA A 436 4.82 -1.10 -8.20
CA ALA A 436 5.49 -1.40 -9.46
C ALA A 436 6.88 -1.97 -9.18
N PHE A 437 7.10 -3.23 -9.55
CA PHE A 437 8.40 -3.88 -9.55
C PHE A 437 9.02 -3.70 -10.93
N CYS A 438 10.13 -2.97 -10.98
CA CYS A 438 10.79 -2.50 -12.18
C CYS A 438 12.12 -3.25 -12.39
N TYR A 439 12.31 -3.74 -13.61
CA TYR A 439 13.49 -4.48 -14.07
C TYR A 439 14.20 -3.64 -15.14
N ASP A 440 14.88 -2.58 -14.70
CA ASP A 440 15.54 -1.61 -15.58
C ASP A 440 16.67 -0.88 -14.86
N ARG A 441 17.91 -1.17 -15.27
CA ARG A 441 19.11 -0.56 -14.68
C ARG A 441 19.11 0.96 -14.77
N ALA A 442 18.60 1.54 -15.85
CA ALA A 442 18.59 2.99 -16.02
C ALA A 442 17.61 3.68 -15.05
N LEU A 443 16.46 3.05 -14.79
CA LEU A 443 15.52 3.53 -13.78
C LEU A 443 16.07 3.32 -12.37
N VAL A 444 16.69 2.16 -12.10
CA VAL A 444 17.34 1.86 -10.81
C VAL A 444 18.42 2.89 -10.49
N GLN A 445 19.27 3.24 -11.45
CA GLN A 445 20.30 4.28 -11.27
C GLN A 445 19.70 5.64 -10.92
N LYS A 446 18.56 6.03 -11.53
CA LYS A 446 17.86 7.26 -11.16
C LYS A 446 17.32 7.22 -9.73
N LEU A 447 16.78 6.08 -9.31
CA LEU A 447 16.30 5.87 -7.95
C LEU A 447 17.45 5.86 -6.94
N GLN A 448 18.58 5.22 -7.26
CA GLN A 448 19.80 5.25 -6.44
C GLN A 448 20.35 6.68 -6.32
N ALA A 449 20.44 7.43 -7.43
CA ALA A 449 20.87 8.82 -7.40
C ALA A 449 19.96 9.68 -6.51
N SER A 450 18.64 9.46 -6.57
CA SER A 450 17.68 10.11 -5.69
C SER A 450 17.87 9.69 -4.22
N PHE A 451 18.18 8.42 -3.96
CA PHE A 451 18.46 7.92 -2.61
C PHE A 451 19.71 8.58 -2.03
N GLU A 452 20.80 8.68 -2.79
CA GLU A 452 22.04 9.36 -2.35
C GLU A 452 21.81 10.86 -2.08
N GLN A 453 20.99 11.52 -2.89
CA GLN A 453 20.61 12.92 -2.64
C GLN A 453 19.83 13.08 -1.32
N ASP A 454 18.94 12.14 -1.01
CA ASP A 454 18.24 12.13 0.27
C ASP A 454 19.19 11.78 1.43
N LEU A 455 20.15 10.88 1.20
CA LEU A 455 21.15 10.45 2.19
C LEU A 455 22.03 11.60 2.66
N ALA A 456 22.39 12.51 1.74
CA ALA A 456 23.14 13.73 2.06
C ALA A 456 22.40 14.67 3.03
N LYS A 457 21.09 14.48 3.22
CA LYS A 457 20.22 15.23 4.14
C LYS A 457 19.82 14.43 5.37
N CYS A 458 20.47 13.28 5.60
CA CYS A 458 20.19 12.40 6.73
C CYS A 458 21.24 12.54 7.83
N SER A 459 20.80 12.33 9.07
CA SER A 459 21.68 11.95 10.17
C SER A 459 21.79 10.43 10.22
N ARG A 460 23.01 9.89 10.43
CA ARG A 460 23.18 8.45 10.65
C ARG A 460 22.85 8.13 12.10
N LEU A 461 21.94 7.18 12.34
CA LEU A 461 21.69 6.70 13.69
C LEU A 461 22.78 5.69 14.07
N ASP A 462 23.28 5.80 15.30
CA ASP A 462 24.27 4.89 15.86
C ASP A 462 23.86 4.41 17.26
N GLU A 463 24.67 3.54 17.86
CA GLU A 463 24.39 3.08 19.22
C GLU A 463 24.42 4.20 20.26
N ALA A 464 25.21 5.26 20.05
CA ALA A 464 25.32 6.38 20.98
C ALA A 464 24.01 7.17 21.00
N TYR A 465 23.41 7.41 19.84
CA TYR A 465 22.08 8.01 19.70
C TYR A 465 21.04 7.29 20.55
N PHE A 466 20.97 5.94 20.47
CA PHE A 466 20.01 5.17 21.25
C PHE A 466 20.35 5.08 22.74
N ARG A 467 21.63 5.06 23.11
CA ARG A 467 22.08 5.03 24.51
C ARG A 467 21.75 6.32 25.26
N GLN A 468 21.79 7.46 24.59
CA GLN A 468 21.50 8.77 25.17
C GLN A 468 19.99 9.02 25.39
N GLN A 469 19.11 8.16 24.87
CA GLN A 469 17.66 8.32 25.03
C GLN A 469 17.19 8.07 26.47
N SER A 470 16.25 8.90 26.92
CA SER A 470 15.64 8.76 28.24
C SER A 470 14.98 7.39 28.42
N VAL A 471 14.97 6.91 29.67
CA VAL A 471 14.31 5.64 30.04
C VAL A 471 12.84 5.65 29.61
N TRP A 472 12.17 6.79 29.75
CA TRP A 472 10.78 6.96 29.33
C TRP A 472 10.58 6.82 27.82
N LEU A 473 11.48 7.36 27.00
CA LEU A 473 11.41 7.19 25.56
C LEU A 473 11.62 5.72 25.16
N ARG A 474 12.60 5.05 25.77
CA ARG A 474 12.84 3.61 25.56
C ARG A 474 11.64 2.75 25.97
N PHE A 475 10.98 3.08 27.08
CA PHE A 475 9.72 2.44 27.47
C PHE A 475 8.63 2.62 26.41
N LYS A 476 8.43 3.84 25.89
CA LYS A 476 7.45 4.09 24.81
C LYS A 476 7.73 3.28 23.56
N GLN A 477 9.00 3.13 23.17
CA GLN A 477 9.41 2.32 22.02
C GLN A 477 9.07 0.84 22.24
N GLN A 478 9.45 0.27 23.39
CA GLN A 478 9.14 -1.12 23.76
C GLN A 478 7.64 -1.37 23.83
N PHE A 479 6.88 -0.45 24.44
CA PHE A 479 5.43 -0.56 24.51
C PHE A 479 4.78 -0.48 23.12
N SER A 480 5.22 0.47 22.28
CA SER A 480 4.64 0.64 20.94
C SER A 480 4.87 -0.56 20.03
N ARG A 481 5.99 -1.29 20.21
CA ARG A 481 6.23 -2.57 19.51
C ARG A 481 5.13 -3.61 19.78
N LEU A 482 4.54 -3.64 20.97
CA LEU A 482 3.46 -4.58 21.29
C LEU A 482 2.21 -4.34 20.44
N LEU A 483 2.07 -3.14 19.88
CA LEU A 483 0.99 -2.78 18.98
C LEU A 483 1.33 -3.07 17.50
N ALA A 484 2.55 -3.51 17.17
CA ALA A 484 3.00 -3.72 15.79
C ALA A 484 2.02 -4.52 14.91
N PRO A 485 1.34 -5.59 15.37
CA PRO A 485 0.39 -6.33 14.53
C PRO A 485 -0.83 -5.53 14.05
N ILE A 486 -1.13 -4.40 14.70
CA ILE A 486 -2.28 -3.54 14.37
C ILE A 486 -1.87 -2.14 13.85
N LEU A 487 -0.59 -1.78 13.97
CA LEU A 487 -0.03 -0.50 13.52
C LEU A 487 0.16 -0.48 12.01
#